data_AF-A0A3S0ZJA7-F1
#
_entry.id   AF-A0A3S0ZJA7-F1
#
_cell.length_a   1.000
_cell.length_b   1.000
_cell.length_c   1.000
_cell.angle_alpha   90.00
_cell.angle_beta   90.00
_cell.angle_gamma   90.00
#
_symmetry.space_group_name_H-M   'P 1'
#
loop_
_entity.id
_entity.type
_entity.pdbx_description
1 polymer ?
#
loop_
_entity_poly.entity_id
_entity_poly.type
_entity_poly.pdbx_seq_one_letter_code
_entity_poly.pdbx_strand_id
1 'polypeptide(L)'
;VLFGLSNETLMIFASVVVLFGLSNETLMIFASVVVLFSLSNETLMIFASVVVLFGLSNETLMIFASVVVLFGLSNETLMIFASVVVLFGLSNETLMIFASVVVLFGLSNETLMIFASVVVLFGLSNETLMIFASVVVLFGLSNETLMIFASVVVLFGLLNETGFELLLVYEIPVLH
;
A
#
# COMPACT_ATOMS: atom_id res chain seq x y z
N VAL A 1 14.10 -13.63 16.40
CA VAL A 1 14.80 -12.57 15.65
C VAL A 1 15.89 -13.23 14.85
N LEU A 2 16.06 -12.88 13.57
CA LEU A 2 17.09 -13.43 12.69
C LEU A 2 17.67 -12.30 11.83
N PHE A 3 18.92 -12.46 11.41
CA PHE A 3 19.69 -11.42 10.75
C PHE A 3 20.45 -11.98 9.56
N GLY A 4 20.54 -11.20 8.49
CA GLY A 4 21.49 -11.41 7.40
C GLY A 4 21.25 -12.70 6.63
N LEU A 5 19.99 -12.98 6.28
CA LEU A 5 19.68 -14.12 5.42
C LEU A 5 19.95 -13.75 3.97
N SER A 6 20.47 -14.70 3.20
CA SER A 6 20.72 -14.50 1.79
C SER A 6 20.54 -15.79 0.99
N ASN A 7 19.75 -15.72 -0.08
CA ASN A 7 19.43 -16.82 -0.98
C ASN A 7 18.75 -18.03 -0.31
N GLU A 8 17.90 -17.81 0.70
CA GLU A 8 17.14 -18.90 1.34
C GLU A 8 15.68 -18.99 0.89
N THR A 9 15.11 -20.15 1.15
CA THR A 9 13.66 -20.40 1.06
C THR A 9 13.19 -20.85 2.43
N LEU A 10 12.38 -20.04 3.12
CA LEU A 10 11.99 -20.30 4.50
C LEU A 10 10.48 -20.35 4.70
N MET A 11 10.06 -21.25 5.58
CA MET A 11 8.71 -21.28 6.13
C MET A 11 8.80 -21.10 7.64
N ILE A 12 8.18 -20.05 8.16
CA ILE A 12 8.29 -19.65 9.57
C ILE A 12 6.92 -19.70 10.24
N PHE A 13 6.83 -20.44 11.34
CA PHE A 13 5.68 -20.44 12.25
C PHE A 13 6.14 -19.96 13.63
N ALA A 14 5.68 -18.80 14.06
CA ALA A 14 6.04 -18.24 15.36
C ALA A 14 4.95 -17.29 15.86
N SER A 15 4.90 -17.00 17.16
CA SER A 15 4.01 -15.93 17.65
C SER A 15 4.46 -14.56 17.14
N VAL A 16 5.77 -14.32 17.13
CA VAL A 16 6.40 -13.06 16.70
C VAL A 16 7.60 -13.38 15.82
N VAL A 17 7.65 -12.74 14.65
CA VAL A 17 8.78 -12.80 13.71
C VAL A 17 9.39 -11.43 13.58
N VAL A 18 10.71 -11.36 13.75
CA VAL A 18 11.48 -10.15 13.49
C VAL A 18 12.70 -10.53 12.66
N LEU A 19 12.82 -9.99 11.45
CA LEU A 19 13.95 -10.25 10.56
C LEU A 19 14.60 -8.94 10.13
N PHE A 20 15.90 -8.99 9.88
CA PHE A 20 16.69 -7.84 9.44
C PHE A 20 17.63 -8.25 8.32
N GLY A 21 17.73 -7.42 7.29
CA GLY A 21 18.72 -7.57 6.23
C GLY A 21 18.51 -8.86 5.46
N LEU A 22 17.42 -8.91 4.70
CA LEU A 22 17.09 -10.04 3.82
C LEU A 22 17.53 -9.69 2.40
N SER A 23 18.10 -10.66 1.69
CA SER A 23 18.41 -10.50 0.28
C SER A 23 18.16 -11.77 -0.51
N ASN A 24 17.41 -11.66 -1.60
CA ASN A 24 17.11 -12.76 -2.51
C ASN A 24 16.40 -13.96 -1.85
N GLU A 25 15.46 -13.74 -0.94
CA GLU A 25 14.73 -14.82 -0.28
C GLU A 25 13.35 -15.08 -0.86
N THR A 26 12.83 -16.25 -0.50
CA THR A 26 11.41 -16.57 -0.61
C THR A 26 10.89 -16.98 0.77
N LEU A 27 9.98 -16.19 1.34
CA LEU A 27 9.50 -16.42 2.70
C LEU A 27 7.99 -16.65 2.73
N MET A 28 7.59 -17.68 3.47
CA MET A 28 6.21 -17.87 3.91
C MET A 28 6.14 -17.77 5.43
N ILE A 29 5.42 -16.77 5.94
CA ILE A 29 5.39 -16.44 7.37
C ILE A 29 3.96 -16.56 7.90
N PHE A 30 3.79 -17.36 8.95
CA PHE A 30 2.58 -17.43 9.77
C PHE A 30 2.92 -16.97 11.19
N ALA A 31 2.41 -15.80 11.58
CA ALA A 31 2.66 -15.27 12.92
C ALA A 31 1.54 -14.39 13.46
N SER A 32 1.55 -14.04 14.75
CA SER A 32 0.64 -12.97 15.22
C SER A 32 1.18 -11.60 14.82
N VAL A 33 2.50 -11.41 14.90
CA VAL A 33 3.19 -10.15 14.60
C VAL A 33 4.39 -10.45 13.72
N VAL A 34 4.54 -9.68 12.64
CA VAL A 34 5.69 -9.72 11.74
C VAL A 34 6.28 -8.33 11.63
N VAL A 35 7.58 -8.22 11.89
CA VAL A 35 8.34 -6.98 11.71
C VAL A 35 9.58 -7.26 10.87
N LEU A 36 9.67 -6.71 9.66
CA LEU A 36 10.82 -6.92 8.77
C LEU A 36 11.48 -5.59 8.43
N PHE A 37 12.81 -5.61 8.35
CA PHE A 37 13.62 -4.42 8.03
C PHE A 37 14.63 -4.74 6.95
N SER A 38 14.78 -3.82 6.00
CA SER A 38 15.79 -3.84 4.93
C SER A 38 15.74 -5.13 4.12
N LEU A 39 14.78 -5.18 3.21
CA LEU A 39 14.53 -6.28 2.31
C LEU A 39 15.03 -5.91 0.92
N SER A 40 15.50 -6.90 0.17
CA SER A 40 15.86 -6.70 -1.23
C SER A 40 15.68 -7.95 -2.08
N ASN A 41 14.93 -7.84 -3.17
CA ASN A 41 14.68 -8.93 -4.14
C ASN A 41 14.03 -10.19 -3.52
N GLU A 42 12.97 -9.98 -2.77
CA GLU A 42 12.24 -10.91 -1.94
C GLU A 42 10.90 -11.28 -2.58
N THR A 43 10.47 -12.51 -2.30
CA THR A 43 9.07 -12.90 -2.48
C THR A 43 8.49 -13.30 -1.13
N LEU A 44 7.48 -12.57 -0.65
CA LEU A 44 6.92 -12.78 0.68
C LEU A 44 5.43 -13.11 0.62
N MET A 45 5.05 -14.15 1.35
CA MET A 45 3.66 -14.44 1.69
C MET A 45 3.50 -14.39 3.22
N ILE A 46 2.73 -13.43 3.71
CA ILE A 46 2.59 -13.18 5.14
C ILE A 46 1.14 -13.33 5.57
N PHE A 47 0.90 -14.21 6.55
CA PHE A 47 -0.35 -14.32 7.29
C PHE A 47 -0.10 -13.89 8.74
N ALA A 48 -0.64 -12.74 9.13
CA ALA A 48 -0.49 -12.26 10.50
C ALA A 48 -1.66 -11.45 11.06
N SER A 49 -1.63 -11.09 12.34
CA SER A 49 -2.55 -10.05 12.83
C SER A 49 -2.01 -8.66 12.51
N VAL A 50 -0.70 -8.46 12.69
CA VAL A 50 -0.01 -7.19 12.47
C VAL A 50 1.24 -7.44 11.62
N VAL A 51 1.40 -6.64 10.58
CA VAL A 51 2.58 -6.62 9.72
C VAL A 51 3.15 -5.22 9.68
N VAL A 52 4.44 -5.09 9.98
CA VAL A 52 5.17 -3.83 9.88
C VAL A 52 6.45 -4.06 9.07
N LEU A 53 6.60 -3.38 7.94
CA LEU A 53 7.79 -3.54 7.09
C LEU A 53 8.44 -2.17 6.83
N PHE A 54 9.77 -2.16 6.80
CA PHE A 54 10.56 -0.95 6.58
C PHE A 54 11.68 -1.18 5.56
N GLY A 55 11.76 -0.30 4.56
CA GLY A 55 12.84 -0.30 3.58
C GLY A 55 12.80 -1.56 2.71
N LEU A 56 11.93 -1.56 1.72
CA LEU A 56 11.71 -2.64 0.77
C LEU A 56 12.22 -2.20 -0.58
N SER A 57 12.85 -3.13 -1.31
CA SER A 57 13.30 -2.83 -2.66
C SER A 57 13.22 -4.05 -3.56
N ASN A 58 12.47 -3.90 -4.66
CA ASN A 58 12.24 -4.96 -5.64
C ASN A 58 11.54 -6.21 -5.06
N GLU A 59 10.55 -6.05 -4.17
CA GLU A 59 9.80 -7.19 -3.63
C GLU A 59 8.49 -7.50 -4.38
N THR A 60 8.05 -8.74 -4.15
CA THR A 60 6.69 -9.18 -4.43
C THR A 60 6.05 -9.63 -3.12
N LEU A 61 4.99 -8.94 -2.69
CA LEU A 61 4.36 -9.19 -1.39
C LEU A 61 2.90 -9.58 -1.53
N MET A 62 2.51 -10.64 -0.84
CA MET A 62 1.13 -10.98 -0.54
C MET A 62 0.90 -10.99 0.96
N ILE A 63 0.06 -10.09 1.45
CA ILE A 63 -0.16 -9.88 2.88
C ILE A 63 -1.63 -10.08 3.22
N PHE A 64 -1.89 -10.99 4.16
CA PHE A 64 -3.18 -11.15 4.84
C PHE A 64 -3.00 -10.77 6.31
N ALA A 65 -3.56 -9.63 6.72
CA ALA A 65 -3.44 -9.19 8.10
C ALA A 65 -4.65 -8.42 8.64
N SER A 66 -4.70 -8.16 9.94
CA SER A 66 -5.66 -7.18 10.46
C SER A 66 -5.14 -5.76 10.22
N VAL A 67 -3.86 -5.54 10.47
CA VAL A 67 -3.18 -4.25 10.30
C VAL A 67 -1.90 -4.42 9.50
N VAL A 68 -1.72 -3.57 8.50
CA VAL A 68 -0.50 -3.49 7.69
C VAL A 68 0.04 -2.07 7.73
N VAL A 69 1.31 -1.93 8.07
CA VAL A 69 2.02 -0.65 8.06
C VAL A 69 3.34 -0.81 7.31
N LEU A 70 3.51 -0.11 6.19
CA LEU A 70 4.73 -0.21 5.39
C LEU A 70 5.36 1.17 5.18
N PHE A 71 6.70 1.22 5.20
CA PHE A 71 7.46 2.45 5.04
C PHE A 71 8.62 2.27 4.07
N GLY A 72 8.75 3.20 3.12
CA GLY A 72 9.88 3.27 2.20
C GLY A 72 9.93 2.06 1.29
N LEU A 73 9.08 2.06 0.28
CA LEU A 73 8.97 1.01 -0.73
C LEU A 73 9.56 1.54 -2.04
N SER A 74 10.15 0.65 -2.83
CA SER A 74 10.58 0.98 -4.18
C SER A 74 10.58 -0.23 -5.11
N ASN A 75 9.87 -0.13 -6.22
CA ASN A 75 9.76 -1.14 -7.28
C ASN A 75 9.12 -2.47 -6.81
N GLU A 76 7.99 -2.35 -6.16
CA GLU A 76 7.24 -3.35 -5.45
C GLU A 76 5.98 -3.76 -6.21
N THR A 77 5.58 -5.01 -5.99
CA THR A 77 4.24 -5.48 -6.35
C THR A 77 3.55 -5.99 -5.10
N LEU A 78 2.48 -5.31 -4.68
CA LEU A 78 1.80 -5.61 -3.41
C LEU A 78 0.35 -6.03 -3.63
N MET A 79 -0.03 -7.13 -3.00
CA MET A 79 -1.42 -7.52 -2.79
C MET A 79 -1.71 -7.58 -1.29
N ILE A 80 -2.61 -6.72 -0.82
CA ILE A 80 -2.90 -6.57 0.61
C ILE A 80 -4.38 -6.81 0.88
N PHE A 81 -4.66 -7.76 1.77
CA PHE A 81 -5.96 -7.96 2.39
C PHE A 81 -5.87 -7.63 3.86
N ALA A 82 -6.46 -6.52 4.29
CA ALA A 82 -6.42 -6.14 5.70
C ALA A 82 -7.66 -5.39 6.21
N SER A 83 -7.77 -5.19 7.52
CA SER A 83 -8.75 -4.24 8.04
C SER A 83 -8.25 -2.81 7.87
N VAL A 84 -6.98 -2.57 8.19
CA VAL A 84 -6.33 -1.26 8.10
C VAL A 84 -5.01 -1.38 7.34
N VAL A 85 -4.81 -0.50 6.38
CA VAL A 85 -3.56 -0.37 5.62
C VAL A 85 -3.06 1.06 5.71
N VAL A 86 -1.79 1.21 6.11
CA VAL A 86 -1.11 2.50 6.15
C VAL A 86 0.24 2.38 5.45
N LEU A 87 0.44 3.12 4.36
CA LEU A 87 1.70 3.09 3.60
C LEU A 87 2.29 4.50 3.47
N PHE A 88 3.62 4.58 3.58
CA PHE A 88 4.37 5.83 3.49
C PHE A 88 5.57 5.71 2.57
N GLY A 89 5.73 6.66 1.65
CA GLY A 89 6.90 6.78 0.78
C GLY A 89 6.98 5.60 -0.20
N LEU A 90 6.20 5.68 -1.26
CA LEU A 90 6.10 4.66 -2.31
C LEU A 90 6.68 5.20 -3.60
N SER A 91 7.39 4.34 -4.33
CA SER A 91 8.03 4.71 -5.58
C SER A 91 8.03 3.57 -6.56
N ASN A 92 7.31 3.76 -7.66
CA ASN A 92 7.19 2.79 -8.75
C ASN A 92 6.52 1.46 -8.33
N GLU A 93 5.45 1.51 -7.53
CA GLU A 93 4.73 0.30 -7.14
C GLU A 93 3.52 -0.03 -8.03
N THR A 94 3.13 -1.30 -7.95
CA THR A 94 1.80 -1.76 -8.34
C THR A 94 1.08 -2.31 -7.11
N LEU A 95 -0.04 -1.68 -6.70
CA LEU A 95 -0.76 -2.05 -5.48
C LEU A 95 -2.19 -2.49 -5.79
N MET A 96 -2.57 -3.61 -5.18
CA MET A 96 -3.96 -4.04 -5.05
C MET A 96 -4.32 -4.17 -3.56
N ILE A 97 -5.25 -3.34 -3.11
CA ILE A 97 -5.61 -3.26 -1.68
C ILE A 97 -7.10 -3.52 -1.48
N PHE A 98 -7.40 -4.48 -0.64
CA PHE A 98 -8.73 -4.73 -0.09
C PHE A 98 -8.69 -4.46 1.41
N ALA A 99 -9.33 -3.37 1.85
CA ALA A 99 -9.36 -3.04 3.27
C ALA A 99 -10.61 -2.32 3.76
N SER A 100 -10.78 -2.17 5.07
CA SER A 100 -11.81 -1.24 5.57
C SER A 100 -11.32 0.20 5.48
N VAL A 101 -10.07 0.43 5.86
CA VAL A 101 -9.43 1.75 5.86
C VAL A 101 -8.08 1.68 5.15
N VAL A 102 -7.86 2.60 4.22
CA VAL A 102 -6.58 2.77 3.51
C VAL A 102 -6.11 4.20 3.68
N VAL A 103 -4.87 4.37 4.11
CA VAL A 103 -4.21 5.68 4.24
C VAL A 103 -2.84 5.62 3.58
N LEU A 104 -2.63 6.41 2.53
CA LEU A 104 -1.37 6.43 1.78
C LEU A 104 -0.76 7.85 1.77
N PHE A 105 0.55 7.95 1.94
CA PHE A 105 1.28 9.21 1.95
C PHE A 105 2.53 9.15 1.07
N GLY A 106 2.71 10.15 0.21
CA GLY A 106 3.91 10.32 -0.60
C GLY A 106 4.07 9.18 -1.60
N LEU A 107 3.29 9.24 -2.67
CA LEU A 107 3.29 8.27 -3.76
C LEU A 107 3.97 8.90 -4.98
N SER A 108 4.64 8.07 -5.78
CA SER A 108 5.18 8.51 -7.05
C SER A 108 5.29 7.38 -8.07
N ASN A 109 4.68 7.56 -9.24
CA ASN A 109 4.69 6.60 -10.36
C ASN A 109 4.06 5.23 -10.03
N GLU A 110 2.91 5.26 -9.42
CA GLU A 110 2.13 4.16 -8.88
C GLU A 110 0.98 3.76 -9.78
N THR A 111 0.65 2.49 -9.72
CA THR A 111 -0.62 1.95 -10.22
C THR A 111 -1.40 1.34 -9.07
N LEU A 112 -2.53 1.95 -8.69
CA LEU A 112 -3.29 1.56 -7.51
C LEU A 112 -4.70 1.09 -7.87
N MET A 113 -5.09 -0.06 -7.33
CA MET A 113 -6.47 -0.51 -7.27
C MET A 113 -6.88 -0.70 -5.81
N ILE A 114 -7.86 0.09 -5.36
CA ILE A 114 -8.27 0.12 -3.95
C ILE A 114 -9.76 -0.17 -3.83
N PHE A 115 -10.09 -1.17 -3.01
CA PHE A 115 -11.45 -1.45 -2.54
C PHE A 115 -11.48 -1.22 -1.03
N ALA A 116 -12.15 -0.17 -0.58
CA ALA A 116 -12.25 0.10 0.84
C ALA A 116 -13.53 0.80 1.29
N SER A 117 -13.77 0.91 2.60
CA SER A 117 -14.83 1.80 3.09
C SER A 117 -14.36 3.25 3.08
N VAL A 118 -13.13 3.48 3.53
CA VAL A 118 -12.51 4.81 3.60
C VAL A 118 -11.13 4.77 2.95
N VAL A 119 -10.87 5.73 2.06
CA VAL A 119 -9.57 5.94 1.42
C VAL A 119 -9.12 7.36 1.66
N VAL A 120 -7.88 7.53 2.12
CA VAL A 120 -7.26 8.85 2.32
C VAL A 120 -5.87 8.85 1.68
N LEU A 121 -5.65 9.72 0.70
CA LEU A 121 -4.38 9.82 -0.03
C LEU A 121 -3.81 11.24 0.06
N PHE A 122 -2.51 11.33 0.32
CA PHE A 122 -1.78 12.60 0.40
C PHE A 122 -0.50 12.57 -0.44
N GLY A 123 -0.28 13.60 -1.25
CA GLY A 123 0.95 13.80 -2.02
C GLY A 123 1.16 12.71 -3.06
N LEU A 124 0.47 12.84 -4.18
CA LEU A 124 0.46 11.90 -5.30
C LEU A 124 1.08 12.57 -6.52
N SER A 125 1.87 11.81 -7.27
CA SER A 125 2.53 12.30 -8.48
C SER A 125 2.67 11.21 -9.53
N ASN A 126 2.05 11.42 -10.68
CA ASN A 126 2.07 10.50 -11.83
C ASN A 126 1.43 9.13 -11.52
N GLU A 127 0.28 9.12 -10.85
CA GLU A 127 -0.41 7.88 -10.51
C GLU A 127 -1.51 7.52 -11.52
N THR A 128 -1.80 6.23 -11.56
CA THR A 128 -3.06 5.69 -12.11
C THR A 128 -3.85 5.04 -11.00
N LEU A 129 -5.01 5.61 -10.66
CA LEU A 129 -5.82 5.18 -9.52
C LEU A 129 -7.20 4.69 -9.96
N MET A 130 -7.58 3.51 -9.46
CA MET A 130 -8.95 3.01 -9.49
C MET A 130 -9.42 2.76 -8.06
N ILE A 131 -10.43 3.52 -7.61
CA ILE A 131 -10.90 3.49 -6.22
C ILE A 131 -12.38 3.19 -6.16
N PHE A 132 -12.72 2.16 -5.38
CA PHE A 132 -14.09 1.85 -4.98
C PHE A 132 -14.20 2.03 -3.47
N ALA A 133 -14.87 3.09 -3.03
CA ALA A 133 -15.04 3.33 -1.60
C ALA A 133 -16.30 4.08 -1.21
N SER A 134 -16.67 4.06 0.07
CA SER A 134 -17.76 4.91 0.54
C SER A 134 -17.30 6.37 0.63
N VAL A 135 -16.10 6.58 1.17
CA VAL A 135 -15.49 7.91 1.36
C VAL A 135 -14.08 7.91 0.77
N VAL A 136 -13.79 8.91 -0.05
CA VAL A 136 -12.46 9.15 -0.61
C VAL A 136 -12.03 10.58 -0.30
N VAL A 137 -10.82 10.72 0.23
CA VAL A 137 -10.21 12.01 0.54
C VAL A 137 -8.83 12.10 -0.12
N LEU A 138 -8.59 13.17 -0.85
CA LEU A 138 -7.44 13.35 -1.73
C LEU A 138 -6.82 14.73 -1.52
N PHE A 139 -5.51 14.77 -1.29
CA PHE A 139 -4.75 16.01 -1.11
C PHE A 139 -3.45 16.02 -1.90
N GLY A 140 -3.22 17.06 -2.70
CA GLY A 140 -1.96 17.30 -3.40
C GLY A 140 -1.68 16.27 -4.49
N LEU A 141 -2.40 16.39 -5.61
CA LEU A 141 -2.37 15.46 -6.75
C LEU A 141 -1.74 16.15 -7.96
N SER A 142 -0.89 15.43 -8.69
CA SER A 142 -0.22 15.98 -9.87
C SER A 142 -0.01 14.96 -10.98
N ASN A 143 -0.45 15.27 -12.21
CA ASN A 143 -0.36 14.37 -13.37
C ASN A 143 -1.05 13.02 -13.15
N GLU A 144 -2.29 13.06 -12.65
CA GLU A 144 -3.03 11.85 -12.29
C GLU A 144 -3.97 11.36 -13.38
N THR A 145 -4.21 10.06 -13.36
CA THR A 145 -5.32 9.39 -14.04
C THR A 145 -6.20 8.71 -13.01
N LEU A 146 -7.45 9.19 -12.86
CA LEU A 146 -8.32 8.81 -11.74
C LEU A 146 -9.66 8.25 -12.22
N MET A 147 -10.05 7.11 -11.65
CA MET A 147 -11.39 6.55 -11.74
C MET A 147 -11.90 6.25 -10.32
N ILE A 148 -12.91 6.99 -9.88
CA ILE A 148 -13.41 6.91 -8.50
C ILE A 148 -14.91 6.64 -8.47
N PHE A 149 -15.27 5.56 -7.77
CA PHE A 149 -16.64 5.18 -7.43
C PHE A 149 -16.84 5.37 -5.94
N ALA A 150 -17.50 6.48 -5.56
CA ALA A 150 -17.73 6.77 -4.15
C ALA A 150 -18.99 7.57 -3.83
N SER A 151 -19.45 7.43 -2.59
CA SER A 151 -20.57 8.22 -2.08
C SER A 151 -20.15 9.65 -1.74
N VAL A 152 -18.94 9.81 -1.19
CA VAL A 152 -18.37 11.10 -0.82
C VAL A 152 -16.93 11.18 -1.33
N VAL A 153 -16.62 12.27 -2.04
CA VAL A 153 -15.26 12.59 -2.47
C VAL A 153 -14.91 14.00 -2.02
N VAL A 154 -13.74 14.12 -1.40
CA VAL A 154 -13.15 15.39 -0.98
C VAL A 154 -11.79 15.50 -1.65
N LEU A 155 -11.59 16.56 -2.45
CA LEU A 155 -10.37 16.77 -3.22
C LEU A 155 -9.81 18.17 -2.96
N PHE A 156 -8.51 18.25 -2.67
CA PHE A 156 -7.79 19.50 -2.46
C PHE A 156 -6.44 19.49 -3.19
N GLY A 157 -6.14 20.55 -3.94
CA GLY A 157 -4.83 20.75 -4.57
C GLY A 157 -4.58 19.77 -5.71
N LEU A 158 -5.21 20.03 -6.85
CA LEU A 158 -5.12 19.24 -8.06
C LEU A 158 -4.43 20.04 -9.16
N LEU A 159 -3.35 19.50 -9.74
CA LEU A 159 -2.55 20.19 -10.75
C LEU A 159 -2.31 19.27 -11.96
N ASN A 160 -2.66 19.75 -13.17
CA ASN A 160 -2.49 19.04 -14.45
C ASN A 160 -3.09 17.63 -14.47
N GLU A 161 -4.39 17.52 -14.76
CA GLU A 161 -5.03 16.22 -15.00
C GLU A 161 -4.98 15.83 -16.48
N THR A 162 -4.73 14.54 -16.74
CA THR A 162 -4.83 13.97 -18.09
C THR A 162 -6.06 13.08 -18.27
N GLY A 163 -6.77 12.74 -17.18
CA GLY A 163 -8.08 12.08 -17.21
C GLY A 163 -8.68 11.87 -15.81
N PHE A 164 -9.85 12.47 -15.55
CA PHE A 164 -10.60 12.35 -14.30
C PHE A 164 -12.04 11.90 -14.59
N GLU A 165 -12.40 10.69 -14.17
CA GLU A 165 -13.78 10.22 -14.20
C GLU A 165 -14.29 9.94 -12.78
N LEU A 166 -15.39 10.60 -12.44
CA LEU A 166 -15.99 10.56 -11.13
C LEU A 166 -17.45 10.13 -11.24
N LEU A 167 -17.80 8.99 -10.62
CA LEU A 167 -19.18 8.55 -10.49
C LEU A 167 -19.65 8.75 -9.04
N LEU A 168 -20.35 9.86 -8.78
CA LEU A 168 -20.84 10.24 -7.46
C LEU A 168 -22.31 9.90 -7.22
N VAL A 169 -22.64 9.71 -5.94
CA VAL A 169 -24.01 9.78 -5.42
C VAL A 169 -24.29 11.15 -4.75
N TYR A 170 -23.26 11.92 -4.35
CA TYR A 170 -23.38 13.29 -3.82
C TYR A 170 -22.03 14.06 -3.94
N GLU A 171 -22.06 15.33 -4.37
CA GLU A 171 -20.85 16.18 -4.59
C GLU A 171 -20.81 17.37 -3.60
N ILE A 172 -19.65 17.64 -3.00
CA ILE A 172 -19.37 18.91 -2.29
C ILE A 172 -18.12 19.54 -2.93
N PRO A 173 -18.27 20.47 -3.89
CA PRO A 173 -17.13 21.18 -4.45
C PRO A 173 -16.58 22.18 -3.42
N VAL A 174 -15.26 22.17 -3.18
CA VAL A 174 -14.57 23.24 -2.44
C VAL A 174 -13.76 24.06 -3.43
N LEU A 175 -14.23 25.28 -3.71
CA LEU A 175 -13.54 26.27 -4.55
C LEU A 175 -12.26 26.75 -3.87
N HIS A 176 -11.14 26.77 -4.60
CA HIS A 176 -10.11 27.80 -4.45
C HIS A 176 -9.29 27.99 -5.72
#